data_AF-A0A2G9ND27-F1
#
_entry.id   AF-A0A2G9ND27-F1
#
_cell.length_a   1.000
_cell.length_b   1.000
_cell.length_c   1.000
_cell.angle_alpha   90.00
_cell.angle_beta   90.00
_cell.angle_gamma   90.00
#
_symmetry.space_group_name_H-M   'P 1'
#
loop_
_entity.id
_entity.type
_entity.pdbx_description
1 polymer ?
#
loop_
_entity_poly.entity_id
_entity_poly.type
_entity_poly.pdbx_seq_one_letter_code
_entity_poly.pdbx_strand_id
1 'polypeptide(L)'
;MINKKHLIVIDLILVVGSLFVVAGLVGYSRPLVIFPIDNLETTNSSVLFTFENGEKILIDDNLEFSSPLIIEVKENIVVTLKPEIYYWKIDNGVGVSQIRKLTIESEIDLRLKKSGIGEDYEVVNAGNTLLEVDIYEDEELTGSVVLGIDESVDVYGDRLIGGQYE
;
A
#
# COMPACT_ATOMS: atom_id res chain seq x y z
N MET A 1 50.19 -18.26 -38.83
CA MET A 1 49.03 -19.09 -39.24
C MET A 1 48.22 -19.38 -37.98
N ILE A 2 47.05 -18.76 -37.82
CA ILE A 2 46.23 -18.99 -36.62
C ILE A 2 45.68 -20.42 -36.69
N ASN A 3 45.98 -21.23 -35.68
CA ASN A 3 45.52 -22.61 -35.60
C ASN A 3 43.99 -22.61 -35.36
N LYS A 4 43.24 -23.50 -36.03
CA LYS A 4 41.78 -23.64 -35.86
C LYS A 4 41.34 -23.72 -34.39
N LYS A 5 42.16 -24.30 -33.51
CA LYS A 5 41.90 -24.34 -32.06
C LYS A 5 41.84 -22.95 -31.41
N HIS A 6 42.65 -22.00 -31.87
CA HIS A 6 42.65 -20.63 -31.34
C HIS A 6 41.40 -19.85 -31.80
N LEU A 7 40.93 -20.07 -33.02
CA LEU A 7 39.68 -19.47 -33.49
C LEU A 7 38.48 -19.92 -32.64
N ILE A 8 38.39 -21.22 -32.34
CA ILE A 8 37.30 -21.78 -31.51
C ILE A 8 37.32 -21.18 -30.09
N VAL A 9 38.50 -20.98 -29.50
CA VAL A 9 38.61 -20.37 -28.16
C VAL A 9 38.21 -18.90 -28.18
N ILE A 10 38.62 -18.14 -29.20
CA ILE A 10 38.24 -16.73 -29.35
C ILE A 10 36.73 -16.61 -29.54
N ASP A 11 36.13 -17.44 -30.38
CA ASP A 11 34.67 -17.47 -30.60
C ASP A 11 33.93 -17.82 -29.31
N LEU A 12 34.41 -18.81 -28.54
CA LEU A 12 33.81 -19.17 -27.26
C LEU A 12 33.87 -18.01 -26.26
N ILE A 13 35.02 -17.33 -26.15
CA ILE A 13 35.17 -16.17 -25.26
C ILE A 13 34.25 -15.02 -25.69
N LEU A 14 34.12 -14.76 -26.99
CA LEU A 14 33.22 -13.75 -27.53
C LEU A 14 31.75 -14.07 -27.22
N VAL A 15 31.33 -15.32 -27.43
CA VAL A 15 29.95 -15.75 -27.16
C VAL A 15 29.64 -15.72 -25.67
N VAL A 16 30.53 -16.24 -24.82
CA VAL A 16 30.32 -16.24 -23.37
C VAL A 16 30.38 -14.82 -22.81
N GLY A 17 31.37 -14.03 -23.24
CA GLY A 17 31.54 -12.64 -22.82
C GLY A 17 30.35 -11.76 -23.22
N SER A 18 29.87 -11.88 -24.46
CA SER A 18 28.66 -11.16 -24.89
C SER A 18 27.41 -11.59 -24.11
N LEU A 19 27.27 -12.88 -23.78
CA LEU A 19 26.16 -13.36 -22.95
C LEU A 19 26.18 -12.73 -21.54
N PHE A 20 27.35 -12.63 -20.90
CA PHE A 20 27.50 -11.95 -19.61
C PHE A 20 27.17 -10.46 -19.69
N VAL A 21 27.59 -9.77 -20.77
CA VAL A 21 27.25 -8.35 -20.99
C VAL A 21 25.74 -8.17 -21.10
N VAL A 22 25.06 -9.01 -21.90
CA VAL A 22 23.59 -8.96 -22.05
C VAL A 22 22.90 -9.25 -20.72
N ALA A 23 23.33 -10.29 -19.99
CA ALA A 23 22.77 -10.63 -18.69
C ALA A 23 22.92 -9.49 -17.66
N GLY A 24 24.08 -8.82 -17.65
CA GLY A 24 24.33 -7.66 -16.79
C GLY A 24 23.43 -6.47 -17.13
N LEU A 25 23.24 -6.17 -18.41
CA LEU A 25 22.36 -5.08 -18.86
C LEU A 25 20.89 -5.33 -18.48
N VAL A 26 20.41 -6.57 -18.61
CA VAL A 26 19.02 -6.94 -18.23
C VAL A 26 18.81 -6.92 -16.71
N GLY A 27 19.84 -7.27 -15.92
CA GLY A 27 19.77 -7.20 -14.46
C GLY A 27 19.70 -5.76 -13.94
N TYR A 28 20.47 -4.86 -14.54
CA TYR A 28 20.54 -3.45 -14.13
C TYR A 28 19.26 -2.66 -14.47
N SER A 29 18.52 -3.08 -15.49
CA SER A 29 17.33 -2.36 -15.95
C SER A 29 16.06 -2.66 -15.16
N ARG A 30 16.06 -3.60 -14.21
CA ARG A 30 14.87 -3.92 -13.42
C ARG A 30 14.76 -3.01 -12.19
N PRO A 31 13.57 -2.44 -11.91
CA PRO A 31 13.35 -1.69 -10.68
C PRO A 31 13.57 -2.58 -9.45
N LEU A 32 14.25 -2.03 -8.44
CA LEU A 32 14.49 -2.71 -7.17
C LEU A 32 13.47 -2.24 -6.14
N VAL A 33 12.68 -3.19 -5.62
CA VAL A 33 11.65 -2.89 -4.63
C VAL A 33 12.21 -3.08 -3.22
N ILE A 34 12.16 -2.03 -2.41
CA ILE A 34 12.68 -2.02 -1.04
C ILE A 34 11.55 -2.23 -0.03
N PHE A 35 10.50 -1.40 -0.07
CA PHE A 35 9.39 -1.43 0.89
C PHE A 35 8.06 -1.01 0.22
N PRO A 36 6.88 -1.54 0.63
CA PRO A 36 6.67 -2.60 1.63
C PRO A 36 7.31 -3.95 1.29
N ILE A 37 7.55 -4.78 2.30
CA ILE A 37 7.98 -6.16 2.09
C ILE A 37 6.83 -6.98 1.51
N ASP A 38 7.14 -8.08 0.84
CA ASP A 38 6.10 -8.95 0.27
C ASP A 38 5.26 -9.61 1.39
N ASN A 39 3.95 -9.67 1.18
CA ASN A 39 2.95 -10.12 2.15
C ASN A 39 2.95 -9.34 3.46
N LEU A 40 3.23 -8.03 3.42
CA LEU A 40 3.06 -7.16 4.59
C LEU A 40 1.57 -7.08 4.94
N GLU A 41 1.24 -7.24 6.22
CA GLU A 41 -0.10 -7.02 6.78
C GLU A 41 -0.02 -5.91 7.83
N THR A 42 -0.89 -4.91 7.75
CA THR A 42 -0.86 -3.75 8.65
C THR A 42 -2.23 -3.08 8.74
N THR A 43 -2.55 -2.43 9.87
CA THR A 43 -3.71 -1.53 9.97
C THR A 43 -3.37 -0.09 9.53
N ASN A 44 -2.10 0.22 9.26
CA ASN A 44 -1.70 1.56 8.85
C ASN A 44 -2.01 1.81 7.37
N SER A 45 -3.03 2.63 7.11
CA SER A 45 -3.42 3.05 5.76
C SER A 45 -2.36 3.90 5.04
N SER A 46 -1.48 4.58 5.76
CA SER A 46 -0.43 5.42 5.17
C SER A 46 0.85 4.61 4.94
N VAL A 47 0.99 4.07 3.73
CA VAL A 47 2.08 3.18 3.37
C VAL A 47 3.16 3.92 2.60
N LEU A 48 4.39 3.88 3.12
CA LEU A 48 5.57 4.32 2.39
C LEU A 48 5.92 3.27 1.34
N PHE A 49 6.13 3.70 0.11
CA PHE A 49 6.67 2.90 -0.98
C PHE A 49 8.10 3.37 -1.25
N THR A 50 9.05 2.43 -1.18
CA THR A 50 10.48 2.68 -1.37
C THR A 50 11.02 1.75 -2.44
N PHE A 51 11.69 2.30 -3.43
CA PHE A 51 12.22 1.56 -4.57
C PHE A 51 13.35 2.35 -5.25
N GLU A 52 14.14 1.67 -6.08
CA GLU A 52 15.17 2.26 -6.93
C GLU A 52 14.90 1.95 -8.40
N ASN A 53 15.32 2.86 -9.28
CA ASN A 53 15.19 2.73 -10.74
C ASN A 53 13.74 2.50 -11.21
N GLY A 54 12.77 3.14 -10.55
CA GLY A 54 11.36 3.13 -10.91
C GLY A 54 10.89 4.48 -11.44
N GLU A 55 9.90 4.46 -12.32
CA GLU A 55 9.22 5.67 -12.82
C GLU A 55 7.74 5.71 -12.43
N LYS A 56 7.13 4.53 -12.22
CA LYS A 56 5.71 4.39 -11.92
C LYS A 56 5.47 3.27 -10.92
N ILE A 57 4.54 3.48 -10.00
CA ILE A 57 3.96 2.44 -9.15
C ILE A 57 2.61 2.06 -9.74
N LEU A 58 2.37 0.76 -9.85
CA LEU A 58 1.07 0.21 -10.17
C LEU A 58 0.58 -0.52 -8.92
N ILE A 59 -0.61 -0.15 -8.44
CA ILE A 59 -1.28 -0.77 -7.29
C ILE A 59 -2.67 -1.18 -7.75
N ASP A 60 -3.09 -2.41 -7.47
CA ASP A 60 -4.43 -2.90 -7.84
C ASP A 60 -4.93 -3.91 -6.79
N ASP A 61 -6.23 -4.19 -6.78
CA ASP A 61 -6.88 -5.19 -5.91
C ASP A 61 -6.75 -6.63 -6.47
N ASN A 62 -6.21 -6.76 -7.67
CA ASN A 62 -6.10 -8.02 -8.42
C ASN A 62 -4.71 -8.21 -9.05
N LEU A 63 -4.27 -9.47 -9.17
CA LEU A 63 -2.95 -9.84 -9.72
C LEU A 63 -2.78 -9.49 -11.20
N GLU A 64 -3.89 -9.36 -11.94
CA GLU A 64 -3.87 -9.08 -13.38
C GLU A 64 -3.65 -7.59 -13.68
N PHE A 65 -3.73 -6.73 -12.66
CA PHE A 65 -3.70 -5.28 -12.79
C PHE A 65 -4.76 -4.80 -13.80
N SER A 66 -6.01 -5.24 -13.63
CA SER A 66 -7.11 -4.93 -14.54
C SER A 66 -7.57 -3.46 -14.50
N SER A 67 -7.46 -2.80 -13.33
CA SER A 67 -7.85 -1.41 -13.10
C SER A 67 -6.87 -0.71 -12.14
N PRO A 68 -5.56 -0.67 -12.48
CA PRO A 68 -4.55 -0.28 -11.53
C PRO A 68 -4.57 1.23 -11.27
N LEU A 69 -4.36 1.60 -10.01
CA LEU A 69 -3.90 2.92 -9.64
C LEU A 69 -2.46 3.10 -10.12
N ILE A 70 -2.25 4.00 -11.08
CA ILE A 70 -0.93 4.31 -11.62
C ILE A 70 -0.47 5.64 -11.04
N ILE A 71 0.68 5.63 -10.38
CA ILE A 71 1.28 6.82 -9.78
C ILE A 71 2.65 7.02 -10.40
N GLU A 72 2.85 8.15 -11.09
CA GLU A 72 4.15 8.52 -11.66
C GLU A 72 5.02 9.16 -10.57
N VAL A 73 6.14 8.53 -10.25
CA VAL A 73 7.06 8.95 -9.18
C VAL A 73 8.49 8.60 -9.53
N LYS A 74 9.41 9.52 -9.20
CA LYS A 74 10.85 9.31 -9.40
C LYS A 74 11.55 8.73 -8.18
N GLU A 75 10.92 8.84 -7.01
CA GLU A 75 11.48 8.48 -5.70
C GLU A 75 10.36 8.01 -4.76
N ASN A 76 10.73 7.68 -3.52
CA ASN A 76 9.84 7.17 -2.48
C ASN A 76 8.60 8.05 -2.28
N ILE A 77 7.45 7.41 -2.03
CA ILE A 77 6.16 8.10 -1.85
C ILE A 77 5.33 7.45 -0.75
N VAL A 78 4.56 8.25 -0.02
CA VAL A 78 3.53 7.75 0.90
C VAL A 78 2.19 7.77 0.18
N VAL A 79 1.49 6.64 0.19
CA VAL A 79 0.15 6.49 -0.39
C VAL A 79 -0.81 6.06 0.71
N THR A 80 -1.94 6.76 0.83
CA THR A 80 -3.02 6.38 1.73
C THR A 80 -3.95 5.40 1.02
N LEU A 81 -4.06 4.19 1.56
CA LEU A 81 -4.86 3.09 1.02
C LEU A 81 -5.99 2.73 1.98
N LYS A 82 -7.12 2.30 1.44
CA LYS A 82 -8.25 1.80 2.23
C LYS A 82 -7.95 0.37 2.72
N PRO A 83 -8.68 -0.12 3.73
CA PRO A 83 -8.59 -1.53 4.13
C PRO A 83 -8.95 -2.48 2.99
N GLU A 84 -7.96 -3.22 2.48
CA GLU A 84 -8.10 -4.15 1.36
C GLU A 84 -6.81 -4.97 1.16
N ILE A 85 -6.86 -5.95 0.26
CA ILE A 85 -5.67 -6.65 -0.26
C ILE A 85 -5.25 -5.97 -1.57
N TYR A 86 -4.01 -5.51 -1.62
CA TYR A 86 -3.40 -4.91 -2.80
C TYR A 86 -2.26 -5.76 -3.34
N TYR A 87 -2.15 -5.76 -4.67
CA TYR A 87 -1.01 -6.21 -5.44
C TYR A 87 -0.33 -5.01 -6.06
N TRP A 88 0.99 -4.98 -6.01
CA TRP A 88 1.72 -3.84 -6.52
C TRP A 88 3.05 -4.21 -7.16
N LYS A 89 3.50 -3.37 -8.09
CA LYS A 89 4.78 -3.47 -8.79
C LYS A 89 5.27 -2.10 -9.22
N ILE A 90 6.57 -2.03 -9.48
CA ILE A 90 7.24 -0.85 -10.02
C ILE A 90 7.54 -1.08 -11.49
N ASP A 91 7.32 -0.04 -12.30
CA ASP A 91 7.62 0.00 -13.72
C ASP A 91 8.57 1.17 -14.01
N ASN A 92 9.52 0.98 -14.91
CA ASN A 92 10.43 2.03 -15.41
C ASN A 92 10.41 2.17 -16.94
N GLY A 93 9.37 1.67 -17.59
CA GLY A 93 9.20 1.70 -19.05
C GLY A 93 10.03 0.67 -19.83
N VAL A 94 11.09 0.13 -19.23
CA VAL A 94 11.95 -0.90 -19.83
C VAL A 94 11.68 -2.27 -19.21
N GLY A 95 11.39 -2.31 -17.92
CA GLY A 95 11.10 -3.52 -17.17
C GLY A 95 10.25 -3.26 -15.94
N VAL A 96 9.71 -4.36 -15.41
CA VAL A 96 8.87 -4.35 -14.21
C VAL A 96 9.56 -5.10 -13.08
N SER A 97 9.28 -4.69 -11.85
CA SER A 97 9.67 -5.45 -10.67
C SER A 97 8.85 -6.72 -10.51
N GLN A 98 9.21 -7.53 -9.51
CA GLN A 98 8.31 -8.56 -9.00
C GLN A 98 7.03 -7.93 -8.45
N ILE A 99 5.92 -8.64 -8.59
CA ILE A 99 4.64 -8.29 -7.97
C ILE A 99 4.73 -8.67 -6.49
N ARG A 100 4.29 -7.77 -5.61
CA ARG A 100 4.20 -8.00 -4.17
C ARG A 100 2.78 -7.84 -3.68
N LYS A 101 2.45 -8.51 -2.58
CA LYS A 101 1.17 -8.39 -1.87
C LYS A 101 1.32 -7.48 -0.65
N LEU A 102 0.31 -6.66 -0.39
CA LEU A 102 0.14 -5.82 0.79
C LEU A 102 -1.31 -5.97 1.27
N THR A 103 -1.53 -6.20 2.55
CA THR A 103 -2.87 -6.24 3.16
C THR A 103 -3.01 -5.07 4.13
N ILE A 104 -4.01 -4.24 3.93
CA ILE A 104 -4.45 -3.24 4.90
C ILE A 104 -5.64 -3.81 5.66
N GLU A 105 -5.44 -4.14 6.93
CA GLU A 105 -6.49 -4.67 7.80
C GLU A 105 -7.41 -3.55 8.26
N SER A 106 -8.72 -3.81 8.34
CA SER A 106 -9.67 -2.86 8.88
C SER A 106 -9.53 -2.76 10.40
N GLU A 107 -9.42 -1.55 10.90
CA GLU A 107 -9.32 -1.22 12.31
C GLU A 107 -10.42 -0.22 12.68
N ILE A 108 -11.22 -0.58 13.68
CA ILE A 108 -12.26 0.26 14.25
C ILE A 108 -11.70 0.80 15.57
N ASP A 109 -11.61 2.12 15.69
CA ASP A 109 -11.14 2.77 16.92
C ASP A 109 -12.05 3.96 17.25
N LEU A 110 -12.91 3.76 18.24
CA LEU A 110 -13.82 4.77 18.79
C LEU A 110 -13.11 5.48 19.95
N ARG A 111 -12.89 6.78 19.81
CA ARG A 111 -12.29 7.59 20.88
C ARG A 111 -13.22 8.70 21.33
N LEU A 112 -13.16 9.02 22.62
CA LEU A 112 -13.82 10.18 23.19
C LEU A 112 -12.81 11.30 23.38
N LYS A 113 -13.15 12.49 22.90
CA LYS A 113 -12.34 13.69 23.02
C LYS A 113 -13.16 14.75 23.75
N LYS A 114 -12.62 15.33 24.82
CA LYS A 114 -13.30 16.42 25.52
C LYS A 114 -13.43 17.63 24.60
N SER A 115 -14.64 18.15 24.42
CA SER A 115 -14.84 19.36 23.62
C SER A 115 -14.25 20.57 24.34
N GLY A 116 -13.67 21.50 23.59
CA GLY A 116 -12.87 22.61 24.13
C GLY A 116 -13.66 23.63 24.96
N ILE A 117 -14.99 23.54 25.00
CA ILE A 117 -15.88 24.47 25.69
C ILE A 117 -16.97 23.66 26.43
N GLY A 118 -16.78 23.36 27.72
CA GLY A 118 -17.80 22.68 28.55
C GLY A 118 -17.37 21.34 29.16
N GLU A 119 -18.36 20.52 29.54
CA GLU A 119 -18.19 19.12 29.99
C GLU A 119 -18.55 18.10 28.89
N ASP A 120 -18.80 18.56 27.67
CA ASP A 120 -19.25 17.72 26.56
C ASP A 120 -18.09 16.90 25.95
N TYR A 121 -18.42 15.74 25.39
CA TYR A 121 -17.50 14.84 24.71
C TYR A 121 -17.86 14.70 23.23
N GLU A 122 -16.85 14.82 22.39
CA GLU A 122 -16.89 14.48 20.97
C GLU A 122 -16.54 13.00 20.80
N VAL A 123 -17.31 12.30 20.00
CA VAL A 123 -16.94 10.98 19.50
C VAL A 123 -16.10 11.15 18.25
N VAL A 124 -14.98 10.43 18.19
CA VAL A 124 -14.01 10.50 17.10
C VAL A 124 -13.77 9.10 16.55
N ASN A 125 -13.81 8.96 15.22
CA ASN A 125 -13.32 7.77 14.54
C ASN A 125 -11.81 7.88 14.32
N ALA A 126 -11.03 7.18 15.15
CA ALA A 126 -9.59 7.07 15.03
C ALA A 126 -9.13 5.81 14.27
N GLY A 127 -10.08 5.04 13.74
CA GLY A 127 -9.83 3.86 12.94
C GLY A 127 -9.49 4.20 11.48
N ASN A 128 -9.40 3.16 10.65
CA ASN A 128 -9.11 3.31 9.22
C ASN A 128 -10.28 2.91 8.29
N THR A 129 -11.44 2.64 8.89
CA THR A 129 -12.68 2.29 8.20
C THR A 129 -13.82 3.21 8.64
N LEU A 130 -14.95 3.17 7.95
CA LEU A 130 -16.17 3.86 8.37
C LEU A 130 -16.67 3.26 9.69
N LEU A 131 -16.96 4.14 10.65
CA LEU A 131 -17.40 3.78 11.99
C LEU A 131 -18.88 4.13 12.13
N GLU A 132 -19.71 3.13 12.40
CA GLU A 132 -21.08 3.35 12.85
C GLU A 132 -21.10 3.42 14.38
N VAL A 133 -21.80 4.42 14.93
CA VAL A 133 -21.91 4.63 16.37
C VAL A 133 -23.37 4.67 16.76
N ASP A 134 -23.79 3.66 17.53
CA ASP A 134 -25.10 3.62 18.16
C ASP A 134 -25.08 4.39 19.48
N ILE A 135 -26.07 5.27 19.65
CA ILE A 135 -26.20 6.17 20.81
C ILE A 135 -27.40 5.71 21.63
N TYR A 136 -27.17 5.48 22.92
CA TYR A 136 -28.20 5.09 23.88
C TYR A 136 -28.38 6.16 24.96
N GLU A 137 -29.61 6.26 25.46
CA GLU A 137 -29.99 7.00 26.67
C GLU A 137 -30.95 6.12 27.48
N ASP A 138 -30.70 5.91 28.77
CA ASP A 138 -31.55 5.08 29.64
C ASP A 138 -31.82 3.66 29.05
N GLU A 139 -30.79 3.07 28.43
CA GLU A 139 -30.83 1.78 27.72
C GLU A 139 -31.62 1.74 26.40
N GLU A 140 -32.27 2.83 25.99
CA GLU A 140 -32.99 2.94 24.71
C GLU A 140 -32.10 3.51 23.61
N LEU A 141 -32.16 2.93 22.39
CA LEU A 141 -31.44 3.45 21.23
C LEU A 141 -32.09 4.77 20.78
N THR A 142 -31.38 5.88 20.92
CA THR A 142 -31.89 7.22 20.60
C THR A 142 -31.42 7.72 19.24
N GLY A 143 -30.31 7.18 18.71
CA GLY A 143 -29.82 7.52 17.38
C GLY A 143 -28.62 6.67 16.94
N SER A 144 -28.25 6.85 15.68
CA SER A 144 -27.01 6.30 15.09
C SER A 144 -26.36 7.37 14.23
N VAL A 145 -25.03 7.38 14.20
CA VAL A 145 -24.21 8.27 13.37
C VAL A 145 -23.10 7.49 12.70
N VAL A 146 -22.82 7.82 11.44
CA VAL A 146 -21.70 7.25 10.68
C VAL A 146 -20.60 8.27 10.58
N LEU A 147 -19.39 7.88 10.96
CA LEU A 147 -18.21 8.72 11.00
C LEU A 147 -17.17 8.25 9.98
N GLY A 148 -16.74 9.17 9.12
CA GLY A 148 -15.56 9.04 8.29
C GLY A 148 -14.28 8.93 9.12
N ILE A 149 -13.18 8.59 8.46
CA ILE A 149 -11.84 8.54 9.08
C ILE A 149 -11.48 9.94 9.59
N ASP A 150 -11.02 10.03 10.85
CA ASP A 150 -10.72 11.28 11.57
C ASP A 150 -11.92 12.22 11.76
N GLU A 151 -13.14 11.80 11.43
CA GLU A 151 -14.35 12.58 11.66
C GLU A 151 -14.75 12.54 13.14
N SER A 152 -15.30 13.64 13.61
CA SER A 152 -15.79 13.79 14.98
C SER A 152 -17.17 14.43 15.02
N VAL A 153 -18.01 13.97 15.95
CA VAL A 153 -19.35 14.53 16.16
C VAL A 153 -19.67 14.63 17.65
N ASP A 154 -20.38 15.69 18.02
CA ASP A 154 -20.97 15.82 19.35
C ASP A 154 -22.18 14.88 19.47
N VAL A 155 -22.16 14.00 20.46
CA VAL A 155 -23.28 13.10 20.75
C VAL A 155 -23.74 13.30 22.19
N TYR A 156 -25.04 13.11 22.40
CA TYR A 156 -25.66 13.16 23.72
C TYR A 156 -26.26 11.78 24.00
N GLY A 157 -25.68 11.06 24.96
CA GLY A 157 -26.08 9.72 25.38
C GLY A 157 -25.22 9.22 26.54
N ASP A 158 -25.73 8.27 27.31
CA ASP A 158 -25.02 7.65 28.44
C ASP A 158 -24.14 6.46 28.02
N ARG A 159 -24.43 5.87 26.86
CA ARG A 159 -23.71 4.71 26.30
C ARG A 159 -23.56 4.81 24.79
N LEU A 160 -22.35 4.53 24.32
CA LEU A 160 -21.94 4.57 22.92
C LEU A 160 -21.35 3.23 22.50
N ILE A 161 -21.81 2.67 21.39
CA ILE A 161 -21.32 1.41 20.85
C ILE A 161 -20.82 1.64 19.42
N GLY A 162 -19.53 1.40 19.18
CA GLY A 162 -18.91 1.53 17.86
C GLY A 162 -18.86 0.19 17.13
N GLY A 163 -19.23 0.19 15.86
CA GLY A 163 -19.21 -0.96 14.96
C GLY A 163 -18.68 -0.62 13.56
N GLN A 164 -18.37 -1.65 12.77
CA GLN A 164 -18.00 -1.46 11.38
C GLN A 164 -19.26 -1.17 10.58
N TYR A 165 -19.23 -0.10 9.77
CA TYR A 165 -20.31 0.17 8.83
C TYR A 165 -20.24 -0.83 7.65
N GLU A 166 -21.32 -1.58 7.42
CA GLU A 166 -21.47 -2.56 6.32
C GLU A 166 -22.00 -1.95 5.01
#